data_AF-A0A441HZX6-F1
#
_entry.id   AF-A0A441HZX6-F1
#
_cell.length_a   1.000
_cell.length_b   1.000
_cell.length_c   1.000
_cell.angle_alpha   90.00
_cell.angle_beta   90.00
_cell.angle_gamma   90.00
#
_symmetry.space_group_name_H-M   'P 1'
#
loop_
_entity.id
_entity.type
_entity.pdbx_description
1 polymer ?
#
loop_
_entity_poly.entity_id
_entity_poly.type
_entity_poly.pdbx_seq_one_letter_code
_entity_poly.pdbx_strand_id
1 'polypeptide(L)'
;MGEVVQFVPRPRSNELAELIAWIKPASDWRTGQMQIALAYHFYMTADYRRILARGAHGKDSTEALACSVATEQACNLWRAECLKQMFIPARTVRHLRWKQEWLRVHGAGARKLTASALARDEVALADRLAVVRRQQAGRKAVQG
;
A
#
# COMPACT_ATOMS: atom_id res chain seq x y z
N MET A 1 10.66 12.11 49.63
CA MET A 1 10.84 10.78 49.03
C MET A 1 9.79 10.65 47.94
N GLY A 2 10.21 10.65 46.67
CA GLY A 2 9.28 10.57 45.54
C GLY A 2 9.00 9.12 45.19
N GLU A 3 7.71 8.76 45.05
CA GLU A 3 7.31 7.42 44.60
C GLU A 3 7.92 7.11 43.22
N VAL A 4 8.70 6.04 43.16
CA VAL A 4 9.18 5.47 41.90
C VAL A 4 8.07 4.60 41.35
N VAL A 5 7.32 5.12 40.38
CA VAL A 5 6.35 4.34 39.62
C VAL A 5 7.12 3.32 38.78
N GLN A 6 7.01 2.03 39.13
CA GLN A 6 7.56 0.95 38.31
C GLN A 6 6.94 0.98 36.92
N PHE A 7 7.78 1.04 35.89
CA PHE A 7 7.36 0.88 34.50
C PHE A 7 6.91 -0.56 34.29
N VAL A 8 5.60 -0.80 34.39
CA VAL A 8 4.98 -2.05 33.98
C VAL A 8 4.71 -1.94 32.48
N PRO A 9 5.33 -2.77 31.61
CA PRO A 9 4.95 -2.81 30.21
C PRO A 9 3.47 -3.17 30.17
N ARG A 10 2.62 -2.27 29.63
CA ARG A 10 1.23 -2.65 29.33
C ARG A 10 1.28 -3.93 28.49
N PRO A 11 0.41 -4.92 28.73
CA PRO A 11 0.30 -6.06 27.84
C PRO A 11 0.08 -5.49 26.44
N ARG A 12 0.97 -5.81 25.50
CA ARG A 12 0.90 -5.30 24.13
C ARG A 12 -0.51 -5.62 23.64
N SER A 13 -1.34 -4.60 23.43
CA SER A 13 -2.48 -4.75 22.53
C SER A 13 -1.88 -5.35 21.27
N ASN A 14 -2.49 -6.43 20.78
CA ASN A 14 -1.99 -7.18 19.65
C ASN A 14 -1.81 -6.17 18.50
N GLU A 15 -0.58 -5.68 18.25
CA GLU A 15 -0.28 -4.60 17.28
C GLU A 15 -0.82 -5.00 15.90
N LEU A 16 -0.84 -6.31 15.63
CA LEU A 16 -1.47 -6.93 14.47
C LEU A 16 -2.99 -6.75 14.42
N ALA A 17 -3.68 -6.84 15.56
CA ALA A 17 -5.13 -6.57 15.64
C ALA A 17 -5.46 -5.08 15.49
N GLU A 18 -4.62 -4.17 16.00
CA GLU A 18 -4.75 -2.72 15.73
C GLU A 18 -4.47 -2.39 14.25
N LEU A 19 -3.47 -3.05 13.64
CA LEU A 19 -3.18 -3.00 12.20
C LEU A 19 -4.33 -3.54 11.34
N ILE A 20 -4.95 -4.66 11.75
CA ILE A 20 -6.12 -5.26 11.08
C ILE A 20 -7.36 -4.35 11.23
N ALA A 21 -7.58 -3.76 12.41
CA ALA A 21 -8.66 -2.80 12.65
C ALA A 21 -8.50 -1.50 11.85
N TRP A 22 -7.27 -1.16 11.45
CA TRP A 22 -6.95 -0.03 10.56
C TRP A 22 -7.19 -0.30 9.07
N ILE A 23 -7.54 -1.51 8.67
CA ILE A 23 -7.82 -1.86 7.26
C ILE A 23 -9.23 -1.41 6.87
N LYS A 24 -9.48 -0.10 6.91
CA LYS A 24 -10.47 0.51 6.02
C LYS A 24 -9.76 0.79 4.68
N PRO A 25 -10.39 0.51 3.52
CA PRO A 25 -9.87 1.00 2.25
C PRO A 25 -9.61 2.51 2.36
N ALA A 26 -8.47 2.98 1.87
CA ALA A 26 -8.22 4.43 1.88
C ALA A 26 -9.39 5.16 1.20
N SER A 27 -9.79 6.30 1.75
CA SER A 27 -10.88 7.13 1.22
C SER A 27 -10.61 7.59 -0.21
N ASP A 28 -9.34 7.70 -0.58
CA ASP A 28 -8.86 8.19 -1.85
C ASP A 28 -7.45 7.68 -2.15
N TRP A 29 -7.04 7.83 -3.41
CA TRP A 29 -5.76 7.33 -3.90
C TRP A 29 -4.56 8.03 -3.26
N ARG A 30 -4.65 9.30 -2.87
CA ARG A 30 -3.51 10.06 -2.34
C ARG A 30 -3.21 9.61 -0.91
N THR A 31 -4.23 9.49 -0.08
CA THR A 31 -4.14 8.89 1.25
C THR A 31 -3.60 7.46 1.16
N GLY A 32 -4.09 6.71 0.19
CA GLY A 32 -3.60 5.38 -0.13
C GLY A 32 -2.11 5.28 -0.46
N GLN A 33 -1.61 6.20 -1.29
CA GLN A 33 -0.18 6.26 -1.62
C GLN A 33 0.68 6.58 -0.39
N MET A 34 0.19 7.43 0.53
CA MET A 34 0.89 7.70 1.79
C MET A 34 0.95 6.45 2.68
N GLN A 35 -0.14 5.69 2.78
CA GLN A 35 -0.16 4.42 3.52
C GLN A 35 0.83 3.39 2.95
N ILE A 36 0.88 3.26 1.61
CA ILE A 36 1.89 2.41 0.95
C ILE A 36 3.31 2.86 1.28
N ALA A 37 3.59 4.17 1.21
CA ALA A 37 4.92 4.70 1.50
C ALA A 37 5.33 4.45 2.96
N LEU A 38 4.42 4.65 3.91
CA LEU A 38 4.64 4.35 5.33
C LEU A 38 4.95 2.86 5.55
N ALA A 39 4.14 1.97 4.97
CA ALA A 39 4.36 0.53 5.06
C ALA A 39 5.69 0.10 4.42
N TYR A 40 6.07 0.73 3.31
CA TYR A 40 7.36 0.48 2.66
C TYR A 40 8.54 0.92 3.53
N HIS A 41 8.48 2.11 4.15
CA HIS A 41 9.53 2.57 5.06
C HIS A 41 9.66 1.67 6.30
N PHE A 42 8.54 1.18 6.81
CA PHE A 42 8.54 0.20 7.90
C PHE A 42 9.22 -1.11 7.48
N TYR A 43 8.89 -1.63 6.30
CA TYR A 43 9.55 -2.81 5.72
C TYR A 43 11.06 -2.60 5.56
N MET A 44 11.50 -1.48 4.98
CA MET A 44 12.92 -1.16 4.83
C MET A 44 13.65 -1.10 6.18
N THR A 45 13.01 -0.52 7.19
CA THR A 45 13.57 -0.44 8.55
C THR A 45 13.73 -1.82 9.17
N ALA A 46 12.73 -2.70 9.00
CA ALA A 46 12.81 -4.09 9.45
C ALA A 46 13.94 -4.85 8.74
N ASP A 47 14.11 -4.63 7.42
CA ASP A 47 15.17 -5.25 6.64
C ASP A 47 16.58 -4.79 7.08
N TYR A 48 16.76 -3.51 7.37
CA TYR A 48 18.03 -3.02 7.94
C TYR A 48 18.33 -3.66 9.29
N ARG A 49 17.34 -3.80 10.17
CA ARG A 49 17.52 -4.52 11.45
C ARG A 49 17.94 -5.97 11.24
N ARG A 50 17.35 -6.65 10.26
CA ARG A 50 17.74 -8.01 9.86
C ARG A 50 19.18 -8.07 9.38
N ILE A 51 19.62 -7.12 8.55
CA ILE A 51 21.01 -7.06 8.06
C ILE A 51 21.98 -6.85 9.23
N LEU A 52 21.67 -5.91 10.13
CA LEU A 52 22.50 -5.63 11.30
C LEU A 52 22.57 -6.82 12.25
N ALA A 53 21.45 -7.46 12.56
CA ALA A 53 21.41 -8.65 13.42
C ALA A 53 22.22 -9.81 12.84
N ARG A 54 22.12 -10.04 11.52
CA ARG A 54 22.94 -11.06 10.83
C ARG A 54 24.42 -10.75 10.90
N GLY A 55 24.80 -9.48 10.75
CA GLY A 55 26.20 -9.04 10.86
C GLY A 55 26.76 -9.19 12.27
N ALA A 56 25.97 -8.91 13.30
CA ALA A 56 26.41 -8.94 14.69
C ALA A 56 26.38 -10.34 15.33
N HIS A 57 25.36 -11.15 15.03
CA HIS A 57 25.08 -12.41 15.74
C HIS A 57 25.22 -13.66 14.86
N GLY A 58 25.43 -13.49 13.55
CA GLY A 58 25.43 -14.57 12.58
C GLY A 58 24.02 -14.89 12.05
N LYS A 59 23.95 -15.48 10.85
CA LYS A 59 22.69 -15.66 10.11
C LYS A 59 21.68 -16.63 10.78
N ASP A 60 22.20 -17.57 11.56
CA ASP A 60 21.41 -18.64 12.20
C ASP A 60 21.12 -18.33 13.68
N SER A 61 21.47 -17.12 14.15
CA SER A 61 21.17 -16.67 15.51
C SER A 61 19.67 -16.46 15.71
N THR A 62 19.22 -16.58 16.96
CA THR A 62 17.81 -16.37 17.31
C THR A 62 17.34 -14.96 16.97
N GLU A 63 18.20 -13.95 17.14
CA GLU A 63 17.97 -12.54 16.84
C GLU A 63 17.84 -12.31 15.33
N ALA A 64 18.73 -12.92 14.54
CA ALA A 64 18.71 -12.84 13.08
C ALA A 64 17.46 -13.51 12.49
N LEU A 65 17.01 -14.62 13.07
CA LEU A 65 15.77 -15.30 12.71
C LEU A 65 14.55 -14.46 13.09
N ALA A 66 14.48 -13.93 14.31
CA ALA A 66 13.40 -13.05 14.74
C ALA A 66 13.26 -11.81 13.85
N CYS A 67 14.38 -11.17 13.48
CA CYS A 67 14.37 -10.04 12.55
C CYS A 67 13.96 -10.46 11.13
N SER A 68 14.29 -11.69 10.70
CA SER A 68 13.86 -12.21 9.40
C SER A 68 12.34 -12.38 9.35
N VAL A 69 11.73 -12.95 10.41
CA VAL A 69 10.27 -13.07 10.53
C VAL A 69 9.59 -11.70 10.54
N ALA A 70 10.09 -10.75 11.33
CA ALA A 70 9.55 -9.39 11.37
C ALA A 70 9.64 -8.68 10.01
N THR A 71 10.73 -8.89 9.27
CA THR A 71 10.91 -8.35 7.91
C THR A 71 9.89 -8.93 6.94
N GLU A 72 9.64 -10.24 7.00
CA GLU A 72 8.64 -10.90 6.18
C GLU A 72 7.22 -10.38 6.47
N GLN A 73 6.87 -10.24 7.75
CA GLN A 73 5.59 -9.65 8.17
C GLN A 73 5.42 -8.22 7.65
N ALA A 74 6.45 -7.39 7.76
CA ALA A 74 6.44 -6.01 7.25
C ALA A 74 6.31 -5.96 5.72
N CYS A 75 6.98 -6.86 5.00
CA CYS A 75 6.85 -7.00 3.54
C CYS A 75 5.42 -7.39 3.14
N ASN A 76 4.82 -8.34 3.85
CA ASN A 76 3.44 -8.77 3.61
C ASN A 76 2.43 -7.64 3.88
N LEU A 77 2.65 -6.85 4.93
CA LEU A 77 1.85 -5.66 5.21
C LEU A 77 1.94 -4.63 4.06
N TRP A 78 3.15 -4.31 3.61
CA TRP A 78 3.34 -3.40 2.47
C TRP A 78 2.64 -3.89 1.20
N ARG A 79 2.75 -5.19 0.88
CA ARG A 79 2.04 -5.81 -0.24
C ARG A 79 0.53 -5.71 -0.09
N ALA A 80 0.01 -5.92 1.11
CA ALA A 80 -1.42 -5.79 1.39
C ALA A 80 -1.92 -4.35 1.15
N GLU A 81 -1.19 -3.33 1.62
CA GLU A 81 -1.55 -1.92 1.34
C GLU A 81 -1.55 -1.61 -0.15
N CYS A 82 -0.59 -2.15 -0.90
CA CYS A 82 -0.58 -1.99 -2.36
C CYS A 82 -1.78 -2.66 -3.02
N LEU A 83 -2.15 -3.86 -2.58
CA LEU A 83 -3.31 -4.57 -3.12
C LEU A 83 -4.62 -3.81 -2.84
N LYS A 84 -4.78 -3.21 -1.67
CA LYS A 84 -5.98 -2.39 -1.35
C LYS A 84 -6.17 -1.24 -2.34
N GLN A 85 -5.08 -0.58 -2.75
CA GLN A 85 -5.15 0.51 -3.74
C GLN A 85 -5.70 0.06 -5.10
N MET A 86 -5.52 -1.20 -5.48
CA MET A 86 -6.06 -1.73 -6.73
C MET A 86 -7.58 -1.62 -6.81
N PHE A 87 -8.27 -1.63 -5.67
CA PHE A 87 -9.73 -1.59 -5.62
C PHE A 87 -10.32 -0.18 -5.57
N ILE A 88 -9.52 0.84 -5.24
CA ILE A 88 -9.96 2.26 -5.24
C ILE A 88 -10.09 2.76 -6.68
N PRO A 89 -11.25 3.21 -7.16
CA PRO A 89 -11.41 3.64 -8.54
C PRO A 89 -10.40 4.73 -8.97
N ALA A 90 -9.78 4.56 -10.14
CA ALA A 90 -8.83 5.51 -10.67
C ALA A 90 -9.50 6.83 -11.10
N ARG A 91 -9.45 7.84 -10.23
CA ARG A 91 -9.94 9.19 -10.56
C ARG A 91 -9.03 9.93 -11.56
N THR A 92 -7.76 9.55 -11.68
CA THR A 92 -6.79 10.23 -12.56
C THR A 92 -5.98 9.23 -13.39
N VAL A 93 -5.44 9.68 -14.53
CA VAL A 93 -4.55 8.88 -15.39
C VAL A 93 -3.30 8.42 -14.63
N ARG A 94 -2.77 9.27 -13.74
CA ARG A 94 -1.62 8.92 -12.89
C ARG A 94 -1.91 7.71 -12.01
N HIS A 95 -3.09 7.65 -11.39
CA HIS A 95 -3.49 6.51 -10.57
C HIS A 95 -3.66 5.24 -11.44
N LEU A 96 -4.26 5.36 -12.62
CA LEU A 96 -4.40 4.23 -13.54
C LEU A 96 -3.04 3.65 -13.97
N ARG A 97 -2.08 4.51 -14.35
CA ARG A 97 -0.72 4.07 -14.72
C ARG A 97 -0.01 3.37 -13.57
N TRP A 98 -0.15 3.89 -12.35
CA TRP A 98 0.41 3.25 -11.17
C TRP A 98 -0.15 1.83 -11.00
N LYS A 99 -1.47 1.63 -11.17
CA LYS A 99 -2.10 0.29 -11.09
C LYS A 99 -1.59 -0.68 -12.16
N GLN A 100 -1.47 -0.21 -13.40
CA GLN A 100 -0.95 -1.01 -14.52
C GLN A 100 0.49 -1.46 -14.24
N GLU A 101 1.33 -0.55 -13.78
CA GLU A 101 2.73 -0.85 -13.45
C GLU A 101 2.84 -1.81 -12.26
N TRP A 102 2.07 -1.57 -11.20
CA TRP A 102 2.05 -2.46 -10.04
C TRP A 102 1.65 -3.88 -10.44
N LEU A 103 0.66 -4.04 -11.32
CA LEU A 103 0.26 -5.35 -11.85
C LEU A 103 1.31 -6.00 -12.75
N ARG A 104 2.04 -5.21 -13.53
CA ARG A 104 3.14 -5.70 -14.34
C ARG A 104 4.23 -6.34 -13.46
N VAL A 105 4.53 -5.71 -12.32
CA VAL A 105 5.60 -6.13 -11.41
C VAL A 105 5.13 -7.24 -10.44
N HIS A 106 3.90 -7.19 -9.94
CA HIS A 106 3.43 -8.03 -8.84
C HIS A 106 2.23 -8.93 -9.17
N GLY A 107 1.64 -8.81 -10.37
CA GLY A 107 0.34 -9.38 -10.71
C GLY A 107 0.31 -10.87 -11.05
N ALA A 108 1.42 -11.60 -10.98
CA ALA A 108 1.48 -13.02 -11.34
C ALA A 108 0.50 -13.90 -10.53
N GLY A 109 0.23 -13.55 -9.26
CA GLY A 109 -0.67 -14.30 -8.38
C GLY A 109 -2.10 -13.73 -8.24
N ALA A 110 -2.31 -12.44 -8.49
CA ALA A 110 -3.60 -11.75 -8.26
C ALA A 110 -4.40 -11.46 -9.55
N ARG A 111 -3.89 -11.94 -10.69
CA ARG A 111 -4.27 -11.53 -12.06
C ARG A 111 -5.77 -11.44 -12.32
N LYS A 112 -6.58 -12.41 -11.86
CA LYS A 112 -8.03 -12.44 -12.11
C LYS A 112 -8.80 -11.34 -11.36
N LEU A 113 -8.53 -11.15 -10.06
CA LEU A 113 -9.25 -10.17 -9.24
C LEU A 113 -8.86 -8.74 -9.60
N THR A 114 -7.57 -8.51 -9.90
CA THR A 114 -7.05 -7.18 -10.19
C THR A 114 -7.26 -6.76 -11.65
N ALA A 115 -7.37 -7.69 -12.59
CA ALA A 115 -7.70 -7.38 -13.99
C ALA A 115 -9.09 -6.75 -14.13
N SER A 116 -10.09 -7.28 -13.42
CA SER A 116 -11.45 -6.71 -13.43
C SER A 116 -11.50 -5.30 -12.86
N ALA A 117 -10.73 -5.02 -11.81
CA ALA A 117 -10.63 -3.67 -11.24
C ALA A 117 -9.95 -2.69 -12.21
N LEU A 118 -8.94 -3.15 -12.96
CA LEU A 118 -8.27 -2.34 -13.98
C LEU A 118 -9.19 -2.05 -15.18
N ALA A 119 -9.87 -3.08 -15.71
CA ALA A 119 -10.79 -2.94 -16.83
C ALA A 119 -11.91 -1.94 -16.54
N ARG A 120 -12.50 -2.01 -15.34
CA ARG A 120 -13.48 -1.02 -14.85
C ARG A 120 -12.94 0.41 -14.92
N ASP A 121 -11.71 0.61 -14.46
CA ASP A 121 -11.09 1.93 -14.39
C ASP A 121 -10.70 2.48 -15.77
N GLU A 122 -10.29 1.61 -16.69
CA GLU A 122 -10.02 1.94 -18.10
C GLU A 122 -11.29 2.39 -18.83
N VAL A 123 -12.39 1.66 -18.67
CA VAL A 123 -13.71 2.03 -19.22
C VAL A 123 -14.16 3.38 -18.66
N ALA A 124 -14.12 3.55 -17.32
CA ALA A 124 -14.52 4.81 -16.69
C ALA A 124 -13.65 6.00 -17.13
N LEU A 125 -12.38 5.78 -17.47
CA LEU A 125 -11.52 6.82 -18.04
C LEU A 125 -11.92 7.17 -19.48
N ALA A 126 -12.18 6.16 -20.33
CA ALA A 126 -12.62 6.35 -21.70
C ALA A 126 -13.93 7.16 -21.76
N ASP A 127 -14.90 6.84 -20.89
CA ASP A 127 -16.18 7.55 -20.80
C ASP A 127 -15.98 9.03 -20.46
N ARG A 128 -15.14 9.33 -19.46
CA ARG A 128 -14.82 10.70 -19.06
C ARG A 128 -14.14 11.48 -20.19
N LEU A 129 -13.21 10.86 -20.91
CA LEU A 129 -12.55 11.49 -22.07
C LEU A 129 -13.55 11.75 -23.21
N ALA A 130 -14.49 10.84 -23.45
CA ALA A 130 -15.54 11.03 -24.46
C ALA A 130 -16.49 12.18 -24.11
N VAL A 131 -16.84 12.36 -22.83
CA VAL A 131 -17.62 13.52 -22.36
C VAL A 131 -16.86 14.82 -22.59
N VAL A 132 -15.58 14.90 -22.21
CA VAL A 132 -14.76 16.10 -22.41
C VAL A 132 -14.64 16.46 -23.89
N ARG A 133 -14.42 15.47 -24.77
CA ARG A 133 -14.38 15.68 -26.22
C ARG A 133 -15.69 16.26 -26.77
N ARG A 134 -16.85 15.74 -26.33
CA ARG A 134 -18.16 16.26 -26.72
C ARG A 134 -18.37 17.70 -26.25
N GLN A 135 -17.99 18.01 -25.02
CA GLN A 135 -18.09 19.39 -24.49
C GLN A 135 -17.19 20.36 -25.26
N GLN A 136 -15.97 19.95 -25.62
CA GLN A 136 -15.07 20.76 -26.43
C GLN A 136 -15.60 20.99 -27.85
N ALA A 137 -16.17 19.96 -28.48
CA ALA A 137 -16.80 20.09 -29.79
C ALA A 137 -18.00 21.06 -29.76
N GLY A 138 -18.86 20.95 -28.74
CA GLY A 138 -19.99 21.87 -28.55
C GLY A 138 -19.55 23.33 -28.34
N ARG A 139 -18.49 23.57 -27.57
CA ARG A 139 -17.94 24.94 -27.38
C ARG A 139 -17.39 25.54 -28.67
N LYS A 140 -16.74 24.74 -29.51
CA LYS A 140 -16.24 25.21 -30.82
C LYS A 140 -17.38 25.52 -31.80
N ALA A 141 -18.48 24.78 -31.74
CA ALA A 141 -19.67 25.02 -32.57
C ALA A 141 -20.49 26.25 -32.16
N VAL A 142 -20.32 26.76 -30.93
CA VAL A 142 -21.00 27.97 -30.42
C VAL A 142 -20.16 29.24 -30.64
N GLN A 143 -18.86 29.10 -30.93
CA GLN A 143 -17.93 30.22 -31.13
C GLN A 143 -17.56 30.49 -32.59
N GLY A 144 -17.97 29.62 -33.53
CA GLY A 144 -17.79 29.79 -34.98
C GLY A 144 -19.13 30.02 -35.65
#